data_AF-A0A329ETN3-F1
#
_entry.id   AF-A0A329ETN3-F1
#
_cell.length_a   1.000
_cell.length_b   1.000
_cell.length_c   1.000
_cell.angle_alpha   90.00
_cell.angle_beta   90.00
_cell.angle_gamma   90.00
#
_symmetry.space_group_name_H-M   'P 1'
#
loop_
_entity.id
_entity.type
_entity.pdbx_description
1 polymer ?
#
loop_
_entity_poly.entity_id
_entity_poly.type
_entity_poly.pdbx_seq_one_letter_code
_entity_poly.pdbx_strand_id
1 'polypeptide(L)' 'MFNHKEHLVQQLLELGIYKKGEYHLYELSVSELEVEYHNQLNNEKPIG' A
#
# COMPACT_ATOMS: atom_id res chain seq x y z
N MET A 1 15.84 0.54 -12.90
CA MET A 1 15.67 1.46 -11.76
C MET A 1 14.20 1.38 -11.39
N PHE A 2 13.83 0.54 -10.42
CA PHE A 2 12.43 0.36 -10.07
C PHE A 2 11.93 1.64 -9.39
N ASN A 3 10.84 2.20 -9.89
CA ASN A 3 10.26 3.41 -9.33
C ASN A 3 9.73 3.07 -7.92
N HIS A 4 9.99 3.95 -6.94
CA HIS A 4 9.54 3.76 -5.56
C HIS A 4 8.02 3.44 -5.46
N LYS A 5 7.23 4.01 -6.38
CA LYS A 5 5.81 3.70 -6.55
C LYS A 5 5.55 2.21 -6.81
N GLU A 6 6.29 1.59 -7.72
CA GLU A 6 6.09 0.18 -8.08
C GLU A 6 6.43 -0.74 -6.91
N HIS A 7 7.46 -0.43 -6.14
CA HIS A 7 7.76 -1.18 -4.91
C HIS A 7 6.60 -1.14 -3.91
N LEU A 8 6.00 0.04 -3.69
CA LEU A 8 4.85 0.16 -2.80
C LEU A 8 3.64 -0.63 -3.31
N VAL A 9 3.37 -0.57 -4.61
CA VAL A 9 2.29 -1.34 -5.23
C VAL A 9 2.52 -2.84 -5.04
N GLN A 10 3.73 -3.34 -5.31
CA GLN A 10 4.05 -4.76 -5.12
C GLN A 10 3.88 -5.18 -3.66
N GLN A 11 4.41 -4.42 -2.69
CA GLN A 11 4.23 -4.75 -1.27
C GLN A 11 2.77 -4.76 -0.84
N LEU A 12 1.96 -3.81 -1.33
CA LEU A 12 0.51 -3.80 -1.05
C LEU A 12 -0.20 -5.00 -1.68
N LEU A 13 0.20 -5.41 -2.90
CA LEU A 13 -0.33 -6.62 -3.54
C LEU A 13 0.06 -7.88 -2.77
N GLU A 14 1.27 -7.97 -2.23
CA GLU A 14 1.73 -9.08 -1.38
C GLU A 14 0.95 -9.17 -0.07
N LEU A 15 0.51 -8.03 0.47
CA LEU A 15 -0.42 -7.95 1.62
C LEU A 15 -1.88 -8.27 1.25
N GLY A 16 -2.16 -8.61 -0.01
CA GLY A 16 -3.51 -8.93 -0.49
C GLY A 16 -4.38 -7.71 -0.77
N ILE A 17 -3.77 -6.53 -0.95
CA ILE A 17 -4.47 -5.28 -1.24
C ILE A 17 -4.32 -4.96 -2.71
N TYR A 18 -5.45 -4.91 -3.41
CA TYR A 18 -5.49 -4.68 -4.85
C TYR A 18 -6.07 -3.32 -5.23
N LYS A 19 -6.82 -2.70 -4.31
CA LYS A 19 -7.51 -1.41 -4.49
C LYS A 19 -7.82 -0.77 -3.15
N LYS A 20 -7.92 0.55 -3.15
CA LYS A 20 -8.39 1.36 -2.04
C LYS A 20 -9.76 1.93 -2.39
N GLY A 21 -10.81 1.37 -1.79
CA GLY A 21 -12.19 1.71 -2.13
C GLY A 21 -12.50 1.37 -3.59
N GLU A 22 -12.73 2.40 -4.41
CA GLU A 22 -13.02 2.28 -5.84
C GLU A 22 -11.78 2.43 -6.74
N TYR A 23 -10.65 2.89 -6.19
CA TYR A 23 -9.44 3.17 -6.96
C TYR A 23 -8.44 2.03 -6.90
N HIS A 24 -7.89 1.63 -8.05
CA HIS A 24 -6.80 0.69 -8.13
C HIS A 24 -5.49 1.31 -7.60
N LEU A 25 -4.57 0.48 -7.09
CA LEU A 25 -3.28 0.95 -6.56
C LEU A 25 -2.47 1.79 -7.56
N TYR A 26 -2.58 1.50 -8.85
CA TYR A 26 -1.90 2.26 -9.89
C TYR A 26 -2.46 3.68 -10.09
N GLU A 27 -3.74 3.87 -9.77
CA GLU A 27 -4.43 5.17 -9.82
C GLU A 27 -4.08 6.04 -8.62
N LEU A 28 -3.62 5.44 -7.53
CA LEU A 28 -3.17 6.15 -6.33
C LEU A 28 -1.85 6.89 -6.57
N SER A 29 -1.69 8.01 -5.88
CA SER A 29 -0.41 8.71 -5.80
C SER A 29 0.58 7.95 -4.92
N VAL A 30 1.88 8.25 -5.05
CA VAL A 30 2.95 7.62 -4.23
C VAL A 30 2.65 7.79 -2.73
N SER A 31 2.32 9.01 -2.30
CA SER A 31 2.02 9.29 -0.90
C SER A 31 0.78 8.56 -0.38
N GLU A 32 -0.21 8.30 -1.23
CA GLU A 32 -1.39 7.51 -0.84
C GLU A 32 -1.04 6.04 -0.66
N LEU A 33 -0.17 5.50 -1.52
CA LEU A 33 0.35 4.15 -1.38
C LEU A 33 1.20 4.00 -0.11
N GLU A 34 2.02 4.99 0.23
CA GLU A 34 2.79 5.01 1.48
C GLU A 34 1.87 5.00 2.71
N VAL A 35 0.82 5.83 2.71
CA VAL A 35 -0.16 5.87 3.80
C VAL A 35 -0.87 4.54 3.95
N GLU A 36 -1.33 3.93 2.84
CA GLU A 36 -1.96 2.61 2.90
C GLU A 36 -0.98 1.55 3.41
N TYR A 37 0.25 1.54 2.92
CA TYR A 37 1.26 0.59 3.34
C TYR A 37 1.54 0.71 4.84
N HIS A 38 1.71 1.93 5.35
CA HIS A 38 1.87 2.18 6.78
C HIS A 38 0.63 1.81 7.61
N ASN A 39 -0.58 2.07 7.12
CA ASN A 39 -1.80 1.67 7.81
C ASN A 39 -1.89 0.15 7.99
N GLN A 40 -1.47 -0.62 6.98
CA GLN A 40 -1.48 -2.08 7.06
C GLN A 40 -0.44 -2.60 8.04
N LEU A 41 0.79 -2.08 7.99
CA LEU A 41 1.84 -2.43 8.96
C LEU A 41 1.44 -2.08 10.40
N ASN A 42 0.70 -0.99 10.61
CA ASN A 42 0.23 -0.59 11.92
C ASN A 42 -0.96 -1.43 12.41
N ASN A 43 -1.83 -1.90 11.51
CA ASN A 43 -2.92 -2.81 11.85
C ASN A 43 -2.43 -4.21 12.26
N GLU A 44 -1.22 -4.61 11.87
CA GLU A 44 -0.59 -5.86 12.29
C GLU A 44 0.07 -5.79 13.68
N LYS A 45 0.13 -4.62 14.31
CA LYS A 45 0.54 -4.52 15.71
C LYS A 45 -0.70 -4.59 16.60
N PRO A 46 -1.04 -5.75 17.18
CA PRO A 46 -1.90 -5.73 18.35
C PRO A 46 -1.18 -4.88 19.39
N ILE A 47 -1.81 -3.75 19.72
CA ILE A 47 -1.48 -2.96 20.90
C ILE A 47 -1.72 -3.93 22.07
N GLY A 48 -0.65 -4.56 22.52
CA GLY A 48 -0.60 -5.25 23.81
C GLY A 48 -0.65 -4.25 24.95
#